data_AF-A0A929I231-F1
#
_entry.id   AF-A0A929I231-F1
#
_cell.length_a   1.000
_cell.length_b   1.000
_cell.length_c   1.000
_cell.angle_alpha   90.00
_cell.angle_beta   90.00
_cell.angle_gamma   90.00
#
_symmetry.space_group_name_H-M   'P 1'
#
loop_
_entity.id
_entity.type
_entity.pdbx_description
1 polymer ?
#
loop_
_entity_poly.entity_id
_entity_poly.type
_entity_poly.pdbx_seq_one_letter_code
_entity_poly.pdbx_strand_id
1 'polypeptide(L)'
;MAFWNFREELSRADRIRRSYYELLRDDLDQFLMQYALIDSYHNFASQKIPFPFVEKRELKPRARIPDQEYECQNSFLLIFVEDVVTSEYKKYIRFYDDIKTTKANLLRFKTLALSQKFDRNAKYLESIHFNNFIKQLLPVDYALLIQRDPAGKAKNRYSLSHFHVRIDWPIADAAEDLAQSLRYISKDLYEKGDKYAEDIQKKFFEFYGLPVMAGGRRTAAIVAAQYMKKIPGITTVYAGSSETRSLIRISERGVSKAVLMKFSPKEVEHIADINGLSPQNFKKNYVVARQKRDSVCIFQATYARTSHSRPSEDGKLRDIQTDLYWLTVGEQHILPKPNIWKYPPLPINIIYT
;
A
#
# COMPACT_ATOMS: atom_id res chain seq x y z
N MET A 1 -16.86 -10.08 13.55
CA MET A 1 -16.67 -10.78 12.25
C MET A 1 -15.69 -9.98 11.41
N ALA A 2 -14.90 -10.64 10.56
CA ALA A 2 -14.05 -9.95 9.60
C ALA A 2 -14.93 -9.16 8.60
N PHE A 3 -14.44 -8.03 8.08
CA PHE A 3 -15.21 -7.22 7.10
C PHE A 3 -15.27 -7.88 5.72
N TRP A 4 -14.57 -9.01 5.53
CA TRP A 4 -14.53 -9.80 4.32
C TRP A 4 -14.76 -11.27 4.67
N ASN A 5 -15.31 -12.04 3.74
CA ASN A 5 -15.47 -13.49 3.91
C ASN A 5 -14.13 -14.20 3.75
N PHE A 6 -13.84 -15.18 4.59
CA PHE A 6 -12.66 -16.02 4.44
C PHE A 6 -12.75 -16.89 3.17
N ARG A 7 -11.62 -17.38 2.66
CA ARG A 7 -11.59 -18.15 1.41
C ARG A 7 -12.48 -19.39 1.49
N GLU A 8 -12.56 -19.98 2.67
CA GLU A 8 -13.32 -21.17 3.01
C GLU A 8 -14.84 -20.92 2.92
N GLU A 9 -15.29 -19.67 3.10
CA GLU A 9 -16.69 -19.25 3.05
C GLU A 9 -17.15 -18.88 1.63
N LEU A 10 -16.22 -18.83 0.67
CA LEU A 10 -16.50 -18.44 -0.71
C LEU A 10 -16.97 -19.62 -1.58
N SER A 11 -17.79 -19.31 -2.59
CA SER A 11 -18.11 -20.24 -3.68
C SER A 11 -16.83 -20.64 -4.44
N ARG A 12 -16.86 -21.77 -5.17
CA ARG A 12 -15.71 -22.19 -5.99
C ARG A 12 -15.29 -21.13 -7.00
N ALA A 13 -16.26 -20.42 -7.60
CA ALA A 13 -15.98 -19.35 -8.56
C ALA A 13 -15.25 -18.17 -7.89
N ASP A 14 -15.72 -17.74 -6.71
CA ASP A 14 -15.11 -16.65 -5.95
C ASP A 14 -13.73 -17.03 -5.38
N ARG A 15 -13.53 -18.29 -4.97
CA ARG A 15 -12.21 -18.79 -4.57
C ARG A 15 -11.19 -18.69 -5.70
N ILE A 16 -11.58 -19.06 -6.92
CA ILE A 16 -10.72 -18.94 -8.11
C ILE A 16 -10.43 -17.47 -8.40
N ARG A 17 -11.44 -16.60 -8.35
CA ARG A 17 -11.25 -15.15 -8.52
C ARG A 17 -10.24 -14.59 -7.51
N ARG A 18 -10.42 -14.88 -6.22
CA ARG A 18 -9.51 -14.40 -5.17
C ARG A 18 -8.10 -14.93 -5.34
N SER A 19 -7.93 -16.21 -5.68
CA SER A 19 -6.60 -16.78 -5.91
C SER A 19 -5.88 -16.09 -7.07
N TYR A 20 -6.63 -15.76 -8.13
CA TYR A 20 -6.09 -15.04 -9.28
C TYR A 20 -5.80 -13.56 -8.97
N TYR A 21 -6.64 -12.90 -8.18
CA TYR A 21 -6.36 -11.56 -7.65
C TYR A 21 -5.07 -11.54 -6.81
N GLU A 22 -4.90 -12.51 -5.90
CA GLU A 22 -3.70 -12.58 -5.05
C GLU A 22 -2.44 -12.81 -5.87
N LEU A 23 -2.49 -13.68 -6.90
CA LEU A 23 -1.39 -13.89 -7.83
C LEU A 23 -0.99 -12.58 -8.53
N LEU A 24 -1.96 -11.88 -9.12
CA LEU A 24 -1.71 -10.60 -9.81
C LEU A 24 -1.24 -9.50 -8.84
N ARG A 25 -1.68 -9.56 -7.58
CA ARG A 25 -1.24 -8.66 -6.52
C ARG A 25 0.24 -8.88 -6.19
N ASP A 26 0.71 -10.13 -6.15
CA ASP A 26 2.12 -10.44 -5.88
C ASP A 26 3.03 -9.95 -7.02
N ASP A 27 2.59 -10.05 -8.27
CA ASP A 27 3.29 -9.47 -9.43
C ASP A 27 3.31 -7.93 -9.35
N LEU A 28 2.18 -7.32 -8.98
CA LEU A 28 2.07 -5.89 -8.81
C LEU A 28 2.95 -5.38 -7.64
N ASP A 29 3.04 -6.12 -6.54
CA ASP A 29 3.93 -5.82 -5.40
C ASP A 29 5.38 -5.67 -5.90
N GLN A 30 5.87 -6.63 -6.71
CA GLN A 30 7.23 -6.58 -7.26
C GLN A 30 7.46 -5.35 -8.12
N PHE A 31 6.52 -5.05 -9.02
CA PHE A 31 6.60 -3.87 -9.90
C PHE A 31 6.58 -2.56 -9.10
N LEU A 32 5.68 -2.43 -8.12
CA LEU A 32 5.57 -1.23 -7.31
C LEU A 32 6.76 -1.05 -6.36
N MET A 33 7.37 -2.13 -5.87
CA MET A 33 8.64 -2.05 -5.13
C MET A 33 9.77 -1.53 -6.02
N GLN A 34 9.88 -2.04 -7.25
CA GLN A 34 10.84 -1.54 -8.22
C GLN A 34 10.63 -0.05 -8.47
N TYR A 35 9.40 0.36 -8.78
CA TYR A 35 9.07 1.75 -9.11
C TYR A 35 9.22 2.71 -7.91
N ALA A 36 8.66 2.37 -6.76
CA ALA A 36 8.63 3.26 -5.60
C ALA A 36 10.00 3.41 -4.92
N LEU A 37 10.81 2.34 -4.90
CA LEU A 37 12.03 2.30 -4.11
C LEU A 37 13.29 2.32 -4.97
N ILE A 38 13.44 1.35 -5.88
CA ILE A 38 14.68 1.17 -6.65
C ILE A 38 14.81 2.25 -7.74
N ASP A 39 13.76 2.51 -8.51
CA ASP A 39 13.76 3.56 -9.52
C ASP A 39 13.94 4.94 -8.86
N SER A 40 13.29 5.19 -7.71
CA SER A 40 13.54 6.40 -6.93
C SER A 40 15.01 6.52 -6.53
N TYR A 41 15.62 5.47 -5.99
CA TYR A 41 17.06 5.48 -5.67
C TYR A 41 17.92 5.85 -6.87
N HIS A 42 17.60 5.33 -8.06
CA HIS A 42 18.29 5.70 -9.29
C HIS A 42 18.03 7.16 -9.71
N ASN A 43 16.86 7.73 -9.45
CA ASN A 43 16.57 9.16 -9.67
C ASN A 43 17.50 10.04 -8.81
N PHE A 44 17.66 9.73 -7.52
CA PHE A 44 18.61 10.45 -6.65
C PHE A 44 20.05 10.30 -7.15
N ALA A 45 20.44 9.07 -7.50
CA ALA A 45 21.79 8.77 -7.96
C ALA A 45 22.13 9.48 -9.29
N SER A 46 21.19 9.55 -10.24
CA SER A 46 21.39 10.20 -11.53
C SER A 46 21.55 11.72 -11.40
N GLN A 47 20.88 12.32 -10.41
CA GLN A 47 21.04 13.73 -10.05
C GLN A 47 22.23 13.99 -9.11
N LYS A 48 22.99 12.95 -8.74
CA LYS A 48 24.12 13.00 -7.78
C LYS A 48 23.70 13.52 -6.40
N ILE A 49 22.44 13.30 -6.00
CA ILE A 49 21.89 13.65 -4.70
C ILE A 49 21.98 12.42 -3.79
N PRO A 50 22.43 12.55 -2.52
CA PRO A 50 22.38 11.45 -1.57
C PRO A 50 20.95 10.96 -1.31
N PHE A 51 20.73 9.65 -1.38
CA PHE A 51 19.42 9.07 -1.04
C PHE A 51 19.12 9.21 0.46
N PRO A 52 17.95 9.76 0.85
CA PRO A 52 17.54 9.95 2.24
C PRO A 52 16.99 8.65 2.85
N PHE A 53 17.90 7.75 3.23
CA PHE A 53 17.55 6.46 3.85
C PHE A 53 16.66 6.62 5.09
N VAL A 54 15.73 5.67 5.27
CA VAL A 54 14.81 5.65 6.40
C VAL A 54 15.51 5.17 7.66
N GLU A 55 15.39 5.93 8.74
CA GLU A 55 15.92 5.53 10.04
C GLU A 55 14.98 4.53 10.72
N LYS A 56 15.55 3.59 11.48
CA LYS A 56 14.79 2.55 12.20
C LYS A 56 13.66 3.13 13.06
N ARG A 57 13.88 4.27 13.70
CA ARG A 57 12.89 4.95 14.55
C ARG A 57 11.65 5.43 13.79
N GLU A 58 11.77 5.74 12.49
CA GLU A 58 10.67 6.18 11.63
C GLU A 58 9.69 5.05 11.29
N LEU A 59 10.11 3.80 11.48
CA LEU A 59 9.29 2.60 11.24
C LEU A 59 8.51 2.16 12.49
N LYS A 60 8.63 2.89 13.60
CA LYS A 60 7.78 2.63 14.78
C LYS A 60 6.36 3.15 14.52
N PRO A 61 5.30 2.49 15.02
CA PRO A 61 3.90 2.85 14.72
C PRO A 61 3.49 4.31 14.95
N ARG A 62 4.07 4.98 15.97
CA ARG A 62 3.83 6.40 16.28
C ARG A 62 5.02 7.31 15.97
N ALA A 63 5.89 6.88 15.08
CA ALA A 63 7.05 7.67 14.74
C ALA A 63 6.62 9.03 14.16
N ARG A 64 7.29 10.09 14.62
CA ARG A 64 7.26 11.37 13.94
C ARG A 64 8.17 11.26 12.74
N ILE A 65 7.66 11.63 11.58
CA ILE A 65 8.39 11.59 10.32
C ILE A 65 8.69 13.05 9.92
N PRO A 66 9.89 13.35 9.41
CA PRO A 66 10.19 14.68 8.88
C PRO A 66 9.18 15.10 7.82
N ASP A 67 8.75 16.37 7.89
CA ASP A 67 7.87 16.99 6.91
C ASP A 67 8.69 17.54 5.73
N GLN A 68 9.38 16.62 5.04
CA GLN A 68 10.24 16.95 3.89
C GLN A 68 9.84 16.10 2.69
N GLU A 69 9.40 16.76 1.62
CA GLU A 69 9.21 16.11 0.33
C GLU A 69 10.52 16.07 -0.47
N TYR A 70 10.71 14.96 -1.18
CA TYR A 70 11.82 14.73 -2.09
C TYR A 70 11.31 14.54 -3.51
N GLU A 71 11.64 15.46 -4.41
CA GLU A 71 11.20 15.45 -5.81
C GLU A 71 11.64 14.17 -6.56
N CYS A 72 12.82 13.64 -6.24
CA CYS A 72 13.35 12.41 -6.84
C CYS A 72 12.59 11.13 -6.42
N GLN A 73 11.77 11.19 -5.37
CA GLN A 73 11.07 10.03 -4.84
C GLN A 73 9.73 9.86 -5.56
N ASN A 74 9.58 8.73 -6.26
CA ASN A 74 8.34 8.41 -6.96
C ASN A 74 7.18 8.27 -5.97
N SER A 75 6.12 9.04 -6.19
CA SER A 75 4.91 9.02 -5.37
C SER A 75 3.68 8.74 -6.23
N PHE A 76 2.72 8.00 -5.67
CA PHE A 76 1.51 7.58 -6.37
C PHE A 76 0.48 7.06 -5.37
N LEU A 77 -0.77 6.93 -5.84
CA LEU A 77 -1.84 6.23 -5.13
C LEU A 77 -2.48 5.23 -6.09
N LEU A 78 -2.59 3.98 -5.67
CA LEU A 78 -3.20 2.92 -6.48
C LEU A 78 -4.13 2.08 -5.63
N ILE A 79 -5.31 1.80 -6.17
CA ILE A 79 -6.32 0.96 -5.52
C ILE A 79 -6.56 -0.24 -6.43
N PHE A 80 -6.39 -1.45 -5.89
CA PHE A 80 -6.61 -2.70 -6.59
C PHE A 80 -7.70 -3.51 -5.89
N VAL A 81 -8.86 -3.62 -6.55
CA VAL A 81 -10.08 -4.24 -6.01
C VAL A 81 -10.26 -5.65 -6.59
N GLU A 82 -10.61 -6.63 -5.75
CA GLU A 82 -10.88 -8.02 -6.17
C GLU A 82 -12.08 -8.11 -7.11
N ASP A 83 -13.08 -7.26 -6.93
CA ASP A 83 -14.27 -7.19 -7.79
C ASP A 83 -14.47 -5.77 -8.35
N VAL A 84 -15.68 -5.45 -8.80
CA VAL A 84 -16.04 -4.17 -9.40
C VAL A 84 -16.55 -3.18 -8.35
N VAL A 85 -16.07 -1.94 -8.40
CA VAL A 85 -16.66 -0.82 -7.64
C VAL A 85 -17.95 -0.39 -8.33
N THR A 86 -19.09 -0.70 -7.72
CA THR A 86 -20.43 -0.35 -8.23
C THR A 86 -20.70 1.15 -8.10
N SER A 87 -21.69 1.63 -8.85
CA SER A 87 -22.03 3.07 -8.90
C SER A 87 -22.50 3.65 -7.57
N GLU A 88 -22.99 2.82 -6.64
CA GLU A 88 -23.41 3.25 -5.30
C GLU A 88 -22.26 3.86 -4.49
N TYR A 89 -21.02 3.42 -4.75
CA TYR A 89 -19.83 3.93 -4.05
C TYR A 89 -19.23 5.19 -4.69
N LYS A 90 -19.77 5.66 -5.83
CA LYS A 90 -19.24 6.81 -6.59
C LYS A 90 -19.26 8.14 -5.83
N LYS A 91 -20.11 8.26 -4.80
CA LYS A 91 -20.24 9.48 -3.99
C LYS A 91 -18.88 9.89 -3.40
N TYR A 92 -18.13 8.91 -2.89
CA TYR A 92 -16.90 9.15 -2.16
C TYR A 92 -15.64 8.56 -2.83
N ILE A 93 -15.80 7.63 -3.77
CA ILE A 93 -14.75 7.25 -4.71
C ILE A 93 -15.17 7.75 -6.08
N ARG A 94 -14.66 8.89 -6.51
CA ARG A 94 -15.11 9.53 -7.75
C ARG A 94 -14.41 8.94 -8.96
N PHE A 95 -15.10 8.01 -9.61
CA PHE A 95 -14.73 7.46 -10.91
C PHE A 95 -15.84 7.68 -11.94
N TYR A 96 -15.49 8.37 -13.03
CA TYR A 96 -16.42 8.79 -14.09
C TYR A 96 -15.92 8.32 -15.46
N ASP A 97 -16.80 8.39 -16.46
CA ASP A 97 -16.50 7.88 -17.80
C ASP A 97 -15.37 8.62 -18.51
N ASP A 98 -15.17 9.89 -18.16
CA ASP A 98 -14.18 10.77 -18.76
C ASP A 98 -12.75 10.51 -18.23
N ILE A 99 -12.63 9.77 -17.13
CA ILE A 99 -11.36 9.32 -16.55
C ILE A 99 -11.12 7.80 -16.72
N LYS A 100 -11.96 7.12 -17.51
CA LYS A 100 -11.70 5.74 -17.93
C LYS A 100 -10.45 5.67 -18.79
N THR A 101 -9.68 4.58 -18.70
CA THR A 101 -8.50 4.30 -19.54
C THR A 101 -8.86 3.93 -20.99
N THR A 102 -9.53 4.84 -21.69
CA THR A 102 -9.80 4.74 -23.13
C THR A 102 -8.75 5.54 -23.90
N LYS A 103 -8.53 5.20 -25.18
CA LYS A 103 -7.59 5.94 -26.03
C LYS A 103 -7.94 7.44 -26.07
N ALA A 104 -9.23 7.77 -26.18
CA ALA A 104 -9.71 9.16 -26.25
C ALA A 104 -9.37 9.94 -24.96
N ASN A 105 -9.67 9.36 -23.80
CA ASN A 105 -9.41 10.01 -22.52
C ASN A 105 -7.90 10.16 -22.26
N LEU A 106 -7.11 9.14 -22.54
CA LEU A 106 -5.65 9.17 -22.33
C LEU A 106 -4.96 10.21 -23.22
N LEU A 107 -5.43 10.41 -24.45
CA LEU A 107 -4.97 11.48 -25.34
C LEU A 107 -5.37 12.87 -24.81
N ARG A 108 -6.60 13.00 -24.29
CA ARG A 108 -7.13 14.27 -23.75
C ARG A 108 -6.29 14.80 -22.59
N PHE A 109 -5.87 13.92 -21.69
CA PHE A 109 -5.07 14.30 -20.52
C PHE A 109 -3.57 14.48 -20.82
N LYS A 110 -3.13 14.29 -22.09
CA LYS A 110 -1.71 14.31 -22.49
C LYS A 110 -0.80 13.43 -21.60
N THR A 111 -1.40 12.49 -20.88
CA THR A 111 -0.74 11.62 -19.90
C THR A 111 0.21 10.63 -20.54
N LEU A 112 0.05 10.39 -21.83
CA LEU A 112 0.83 9.43 -22.59
C LEU A 112 1.23 10.10 -23.92
N ALA A 113 2.52 10.02 -24.27
CA ALA A 113 2.99 10.24 -25.63
C ALA A 113 2.55 9.04 -26.49
N LEU A 114 1.24 8.91 -26.70
CA LEU A 114 0.67 7.77 -27.42
C LEU A 114 1.13 7.84 -28.87
N SER A 115 1.96 6.87 -29.27
CA SER A 115 2.18 6.60 -30.68
C SER A 115 0.86 6.26 -31.36
N GLN A 116 0.78 6.41 -32.68
CA GLN A 116 -0.43 6.08 -33.45
C GLN A 116 -0.90 4.62 -33.20
N LYS A 117 0.01 3.73 -32.78
CA LYS A 117 -0.21 2.31 -32.45
C LYS A 117 -0.47 2.07 -30.96
N PHE A 118 -1.44 2.75 -30.37
CA PHE A 118 -1.88 2.45 -28.99
C PHE A 118 -2.59 1.09 -28.92
N ASP A 119 -1.96 0.12 -28.26
CA ASP A 119 -2.60 -1.16 -27.93
C ASP A 119 -3.60 -0.98 -26.77
N ARG A 120 -4.89 -1.15 -27.09
CA ARG A 120 -5.99 -1.07 -26.11
C ARG A 120 -5.89 -2.16 -25.03
N ASN A 121 -5.15 -3.24 -25.28
CA ASN A 121 -4.97 -4.33 -24.33
C ASN A 121 -3.83 -4.07 -23.33
N ALA A 122 -3.04 -3.01 -23.51
CA ALA A 122 -1.97 -2.67 -22.57
C ALA A 122 -2.46 -2.37 -21.14
N LYS A 123 -3.75 -2.02 -20.96
CA LYS A 123 -4.36 -1.75 -19.65
C LYS A 123 -4.64 -2.98 -18.79
N TYR A 124 -4.58 -4.19 -19.35
CA TYR A 124 -4.87 -5.43 -18.61
C TYR A 124 -3.61 -5.96 -17.94
N LEU A 125 -3.74 -6.46 -16.71
CA LEU A 125 -2.59 -6.88 -15.89
C LEU A 125 -1.78 -8.02 -16.53
N GLU A 126 -2.43 -8.89 -17.29
CA GLU A 126 -1.80 -9.99 -18.03
C GLU A 126 -1.00 -9.54 -19.25
N SER A 127 -1.13 -8.28 -19.66
CA SER A 127 -0.44 -7.78 -20.85
C SER A 127 1.05 -7.63 -20.58
N ILE A 128 1.88 -8.10 -21.51
CA ILE A 128 3.34 -7.86 -21.51
C ILE A 128 3.69 -6.36 -21.51
N HIS A 129 2.76 -5.50 -21.93
CA HIS A 129 2.94 -4.04 -21.97
C HIS A 129 2.38 -3.34 -20.73
N PHE A 130 1.78 -4.07 -19.79
CA PHE A 130 1.10 -3.48 -18.63
C PHE A 130 2.03 -2.62 -17.78
N ASN A 131 3.20 -3.15 -17.42
CA ASN A 131 4.17 -2.44 -16.57
C ASN A 131 4.64 -1.12 -17.20
N ASN A 132 4.83 -1.10 -18.52
CA ASN A 132 5.19 0.13 -19.24
C ASN A 132 4.02 1.12 -19.29
N PHE A 133 2.80 0.61 -19.43
CA PHE A 133 1.58 1.41 -19.46
C PHE A 133 1.29 2.05 -18.10
N ILE A 134 1.27 1.27 -17.02
CA ILE A 134 1.00 1.79 -15.67
C ILE A 134 2.10 2.72 -15.18
N LYS A 135 3.39 2.47 -15.51
CA LYS A 135 4.51 3.34 -15.12
C LYS A 135 4.33 4.78 -15.60
N GLN A 136 3.70 4.98 -16.75
CA GLN A 136 3.43 6.33 -17.28
C GLN A 136 2.24 7.01 -16.57
N LEU A 137 1.35 6.24 -15.94
CA LEU A 137 0.15 6.74 -15.27
C LEU A 137 0.31 6.90 -13.76
N LEU A 138 1.29 6.24 -13.12
CA LEU A 138 1.54 6.39 -11.68
C LEU A 138 1.79 7.84 -11.22
N PRO A 139 2.51 8.70 -11.99
CA PRO A 139 2.72 10.10 -11.59
C PRO A 139 1.47 10.98 -11.67
N VAL A 140 0.38 10.51 -12.28
CA VAL A 140 -0.84 11.31 -12.44
C VAL A 140 -1.43 11.67 -11.09
N ASP A 141 -2.09 12.83 -11.00
CA ASP A 141 -2.76 13.24 -9.78
C ASP A 141 -3.86 12.24 -9.38
N TYR A 142 -4.10 12.15 -8.07
CA TYR A 142 -5.07 11.24 -7.44
C TYR A 142 -4.74 9.75 -7.64
N ALA A 143 -5.75 8.88 -7.57
CA ALA A 143 -5.57 7.44 -7.55
C ALA A 143 -5.71 6.80 -8.94
N LEU A 144 -4.98 5.71 -9.14
CA LEU A 144 -5.25 4.70 -10.16
C LEU A 144 -6.20 3.65 -9.61
N LEU A 145 -7.18 3.20 -10.41
CA LEU A 145 -8.12 2.16 -10.02
C LEU A 145 -8.01 0.94 -10.93
N ILE A 146 -7.49 -0.15 -10.38
CA ILE A 146 -7.51 -1.48 -10.98
C ILE A 146 -8.68 -2.26 -10.39
N GLN A 147 -9.50 -2.83 -11.25
CA GLN A 147 -10.63 -3.67 -10.86
C GLN A 147 -10.91 -4.73 -11.92
N ARG A 148 -11.77 -5.68 -11.57
CA ARG A 148 -12.22 -6.72 -12.49
C ARG A 148 -12.94 -6.09 -13.69
N ASP A 149 -12.70 -6.62 -14.89
CA ASP A 149 -13.42 -6.23 -16.10
C ASP A 149 -14.78 -6.93 -16.14
N PRO A 150 -15.91 -6.20 -16.04
CA PRO A 150 -17.24 -6.80 -16.07
C PRO A 150 -17.64 -7.31 -17.46
N ALA A 151 -16.98 -6.88 -18.53
CA ALA A 151 -17.34 -7.25 -19.90
C ALA A 151 -16.94 -8.70 -20.24
N GLY A 152 -15.92 -9.25 -19.57
CA GLY A 152 -15.39 -10.59 -19.80
C GLY A 152 -16.06 -11.66 -18.92
N LYS A 153 -17.31 -12.05 -19.20
CA LYS A 153 -18.03 -13.05 -18.37
C LYS A 153 -17.31 -14.41 -18.23
N ALA A 154 -16.44 -14.77 -19.19
CA ALA A 154 -15.79 -16.09 -19.24
C ALA A 154 -14.40 -16.15 -18.57
N LYS A 155 -13.77 -15.02 -18.24
CA LYS A 155 -12.42 -14.99 -17.64
C LYS A 155 -12.35 -13.89 -16.58
N ASN A 156 -11.92 -14.25 -15.36
CA ASN A 156 -11.53 -13.24 -14.38
C ASN A 156 -10.35 -12.47 -14.97
N ARG A 157 -10.59 -11.23 -15.38
CA ARG A 157 -9.57 -10.36 -15.99
C ARG A 157 -9.58 -9.04 -15.24
N TYR A 158 -8.41 -8.51 -14.94
CA TYR A 158 -8.25 -7.24 -14.25
C TYR A 158 -7.65 -6.21 -15.20
N SER A 159 -8.13 -4.98 -15.08
CA SER A 159 -7.62 -3.86 -15.87
C SER A 159 -7.46 -2.63 -15.01
N LEU A 160 -6.44 -1.82 -15.33
CA LEU A 160 -6.46 -0.42 -14.96
C LEU A 160 -7.66 0.20 -15.67
N SER A 161 -8.69 0.50 -14.90
CA SER A 161 -10.01 0.87 -15.42
C SER A 161 -10.19 2.38 -15.52
N HIS A 162 -9.67 3.10 -14.52
CA HIS A 162 -9.74 4.54 -14.38
C HIS A 162 -8.40 5.06 -13.88
N PHE A 163 -8.05 6.26 -14.31
CA PHE A 163 -6.97 7.06 -13.77
C PHE A 163 -7.57 8.29 -13.09
N HIS A 164 -6.82 9.01 -12.26
CA HIS A 164 -7.29 10.25 -11.64
C HIS A 164 -8.55 10.12 -10.73
N VAL A 165 -8.71 8.95 -10.10
CA VAL A 165 -9.84 8.66 -9.20
C VAL A 165 -9.66 9.42 -7.88
N ARG A 166 -10.64 10.24 -7.50
CA ARG A 166 -10.59 11.05 -6.26
C ARG A 166 -11.22 10.31 -5.09
N ILE A 167 -10.65 10.52 -3.90
CA ILE A 167 -11.14 9.97 -2.63
C ILE A 167 -11.65 11.15 -1.81
N ASP A 168 -12.96 11.32 -1.83
CA ASP A 168 -13.65 12.49 -1.26
C ASP A 168 -14.48 12.11 -0.02
N TRP A 169 -14.20 10.95 0.60
CA TRP A 169 -14.79 10.61 1.89
C TRP A 169 -14.12 11.41 3.01
N PRO A 170 -14.86 12.14 3.86
CA PRO A 170 -14.26 12.87 4.97
C PRO A 170 -13.49 11.97 5.93
N ILE A 171 -12.36 12.48 6.44
CA ILE A 171 -11.53 11.77 7.42
C ILE A 171 -12.33 11.50 8.71
N ALA A 172 -13.16 12.45 9.12
CA ALA A 172 -14.05 12.31 10.27
C ALA A 172 -15.01 11.12 10.09
N ASP A 173 -15.69 11.03 8.95
CA ASP A 173 -16.58 9.90 8.62
C ASP A 173 -15.83 8.56 8.59
N ALA A 174 -14.60 8.54 8.05
CA ALA A 174 -13.78 7.33 8.03
C ALA A 174 -13.34 6.90 9.43
N ALA A 175 -12.99 7.86 10.29
CA ALA A 175 -12.63 7.61 11.68
C ALA A 175 -13.84 7.16 12.51
N GLU A 176 -15.01 7.77 12.29
CA GLU A 176 -16.28 7.37 12.89
C GLU A 176 -16.64 5.93 12.53
N ASP A 177 -16.61 5.58 11.24
CA ASP A 177 -16.92 4.24 10.74
C ASP A 177 -16.01 3.18 11.36
N LEU A 178 -14.71 3.47 11.45
CA LEU A 178 -13.77 2.60 12.16
C LEU A 178 -14.11 2.50 13.65
N ALA A 179 -14.35 3.62 14.32
CA ALA A 179 -14.64 3.65 15.75
C ALA A 179 -15.93 2.91 16.13
N GLN A 180 -16.98 3.04 15.32
CA GLN A 180 -18.22 2.26 15.45
C GLN A 180 -17.93 0.76 15.32
N SER A 181 -17.17 0.36 14.29
CA SER A 181 -16.83 -1.06 14.06
C SER A 181 -16.01 -1.67 15.22
N LEU A 182 -15.19 -0.85 15.87
CA LEU A 182 -14.39 -1.22 17.03
C LEU A 182 -15.11 -1.01 18.37
N ARG A 183 -16.36 -0.55 18.35
CA ARG A 183 -17.19 -0.28 19.54
C ARG A 183 -16.58 0.76 20.50
N TYR A 184 -15.89 1.78 19.96
CA TYR A 184 -15.44 2.94 20.76
C TYR A 184 -16.50 4.05 20.87
N ILE A 185 -17.41 4.07 19.89
CA ILE A 185 -18.60 4.92 19.84
C ILE A 185 -19.79 4.09 19.37
N SER A 186 -21.00 4.55 19.65
CA SER A 186 -22.24 3.88 19.27
C SER A 186 -22.87 4.46 18.01
N LYS A 187 -22.85 5.78 17.83
CA LYS A 187 -23.61 6.46 16.78
C LYS A 187 -22.81 7.57 16.11
N ASP A 188 -22.31 8.55 16.86
CA ASP A 188 -21.73 9.77 16.29
C ASP A 188 -20.32 10.00 16.83
N LEU A 189 -19.42 10.49 15.99
CA LEU A 189 -18.03 10.78 16.35
C LEU A 189 -17.91 11.72 17.55
N TYR A 190 -18.82 12.71 17.64
CA TYR A 190 -18.84 13.73 18.67
C TYR A 190 -19.73 13.37 19.86
N GLU A 191 -20.27 12.14 19.93
CA GLU A 191 -21.18 11.73 21.02
C GLU A 191 -20.53 11.80 22.42
N LYS A 192 -19.19 11.79 22.49
CA LYS A 192 -18.39 11.94 23.72
C LYS A 192 -17.58 13.25 23.77
N GLY A 193 -17.93 14.23 22.91
CA GLY A 193 -17.32 15.56 22.84
C GLY A 193 -16.09 15.67 21.91
N ASP A 194 -15.71 16.91 21.60
CA ASP A 194 -14.71 17.24 20.57
C ASP A 194 -13.34 16.61 20.80
N LYS A 195 -12.88 16.59 22.06
CA LYS A 195 -11.59 15.97 22.40
C LYS A 195 -11.58 14.48 22.08
N TYR A 196 -12.68 13.78 22.36
CA TYR A 196 -12.79 12.35 22.07
C TYR A 196 -12.81 12.11 20.55
N ALA A 197 -13.52 12.95 19.80
CA ALA A 197 -13.53 12.93 18.34
C ALA A 197 -12.11 13.13 17.75
N GLU A 198 -11.36 14.09 18.28
CA GLU A 198 -9.96 14.33 17.88
C GLU A 198 -9.07 13.12 18.17
N ASP A 199 -9.20 12.52 19.36
CA ASP A 199 -8.43 11.34 19.75
C ASP A 199 -8.77 10.11 18.90
N ILE A 200 -10.04 9.92 18.53
CA ILE A 200 -10.48 8.89 17.58
C ILE A 200 -9.83 9.11 16.21
N GLN A 201 -9.81 10.34 15.70
CA GLN A 201 -9.14 10.64 14.43
C GLN A 201 -7.64 10.33 14.50
N LYS A 202 -6.95 10.70 15.59
CA LYS A 202 -5.54 10.33 15.80
C LYS A 202 -5.33 8.82 15.76
N LYS A 203 -6.24 8.07 16.40
CA LYS A 203 -6.22 6.60 16.37
C LYS A 203 -6.55 6.01 15.01
N PHE A 204 -7.34 6.68 14.19
CA PHE A 204 -7.57 6.27 12.80
C PHE A 204 -6.28 6.29 11.97
N PHE A 205 -5.46 7.34 12.10
CA PHE A 205 -4.13 7.37 11.47
C PHE A 205 -3.21 6.29 12.04
N GLU A 206 -3.16 6.13 13.36
CA GLU A 206 -2.39 5.06 14.01
C GLU A 206 -2.84 3.68 13.54
N PHE A 207 -4.15 3.46 13.37
CA PHE A 207 -4.71 2.22 12.84
C PHE A 207 -4.10 1.91 11.48
N TYR A 208 -3.88 2.89 10.62
CA TYR A 208 -3.27 2.63 9.32
C TYR A 208 -1.75 2.83 9.28
N GLY A 209 -1.11 2.89 10.45
CA GLY A 209 0.35 3.01 10.56
C GLY A 209 0.88 4.35 10.05
N LEU A 210 0.06 5.39 10.06
CA LEU A 210 0.44 6.74 9.66
C LEU A 210 0.58 7.66 10.87
N PRO A 211 1.46 8.68 10.81
CA PRO A 211 1.41 9.78 11.76
C PRO A 211 0.12 10.59 11.54
N VAL A 212 -0.40 11.21 12.62
CA VAL A 212 -1.64 12.02 12.62
C VAL A 212 -1.62 13.14 11.58
N MET A 213 -0.44 13.74 11.35
CA MET A 213 -0.26 14.85 10.41
C MET A 213 0.04 14.38 8.98
N ALA A 214 -0.20 13.10 8.65
CA ALA A 214 -0.01 12.66 7.28
C ALA A 214 -0.97 13.42 6.36
N GLY A 215 -0.43 13.91 5.23
CA GLY A 215 -1.18 14.64 4.21
C GLY A 215 -1.31 13.90 2.89
N GLY A 216 -2.05 14.51 1.96
CA GLY A 216 -2.09 14.14 0.55
C GLY A 216 -2.45 12.67 0.27
N ARG A 217 -1.62 12.01 -0.54
CA ARG A 217 -1.84 10.63 -1.01
C ARG A 217 -1.88 9.60 0.13
N ARG A 218 -1.17 9.84 1.24
CA ARG A 218 -1.17 8.94 2.40
C ARG A 218 -2.53 8.93 3.09
N THR A 219 -3.12 10.10 3.29
CA THR A 219 -4.45 10.25 3.89
C THR A 219 -5.53 9.68 2.99
N ALA A 220 -5.46 9.98 1.69
CA ALA A 220 -6.35 9.39 0.70
C ALA A 220 -6.26 7.85 0.68
N ALA A 221 -5.08 7.27 0.88
CA ALA A 221 -4.90 5.83 0.95
C ALA A 221 -5.64 5.17 2.13
N ILE A 222 -5.54 5.76 3.33
CA ILE A 222 -6.18 5.18 4.53
C ILE A 222 -7.69 5.37 4.52
N VAL A 223 -8.15 6.51 4.01
CA VAL A 223 -9.57 6.80 3.80
C VAL A 223 -10.16 5.84 2.75
N ALA A 224 -9.47 5.66 1.62
CA ALA A 224 -9.88 4.67 0.61
C ALA A 224 -9.90 3.26 1.20
N ALA A 225 -8.87 2.87 1.96
CA ALA A 225 -8.80 1.54 2.56
C ALA A 225 -9.90 1.29 3.59
N GLN A 226 -10.33 2.30 4.34
CA GLN A 226 -11.48 2.17 5.26
C GLN A 226 -12.79 2.09 4.47
N TYR A 227 -13.00 2.98 3.49
CA TYR A 227 -14.24 3.01 2.72
C TYR A 227 -14.46 1.74 1.90
N MET A 228 -13.39 1.20 1.31
CA MET A 228 -13.43 -0.02 0.50
C MET A 228 -13.81 -1.28 1.30
N LYS A 229 -13.78 -1.25 2.64
CA LYS A 229 -14.33 -2.34 3.47
C LYS A 229 -15.84 -2.53 3.29
N LYS A 230 -16.54 -1.52 2.76
CA LYS A 230 -17.98 -1.58 2.45
C LYS A 230 -18.25 -2.36 1.16
N ILE A 231 -17.23 -2.60 0.33
CA ILE A 231 -17.37 -3.32 -0.94
C ILE A 231 -17.09 -4.81 -0.72
N PRO A 232 -17.93 -5.72 -1.26
CA PRO A 232 -17.68 -7.15 -1.18
C PRO A 232 -16.32 -7.54 -1.80
N GLY A 233 -15.59 -8.42 -1.11
CA GLY A 233 -14.27 -8.91 -1.55
C GLY A 233 -13.11 -8.30 -0.77
N ILE A 234 -11.90 -8.47 -1.27
CA ILE A 234 -10.70 -7.82 -0.72
C ILE A 234 -10.21 -6.68 -1.63
N THR A 235 -9.57 -5.69 -1.01
CA THR A 235 -8.97 -4.55 -1.72
C THR A 235 -7.57 -4.32 -1.16
N THR A 236 -6.63 -3.98 -2.04
CA THR A 236 -5.29 -3.58 -1.67
C THR A 236 -5.06 -2.15 -2.15
N VAL A 237 -4.68 -1.28 -1.22
CA VAL A 237 -4.34 0.12 -1.49
C VAL A 237 -2.83 0.29 -1.34
N TYR A 238 -2.21 0.90 -2.34
CA TYR A 238 -0.79 1.21 -2.38
C TYR A 238 -0.57 2.71 -2.40
N ALA A 239 0.37 3.18 -1.59
CA ALA A 239 0.83 4.55 -1.63
C ALA A 239 2.36 4.59 -1.67
N GLY A 240 2.91 5.10 -2.77
CA GLY A 240 4.29 5.58 -2.79
C GLY A 240 4.33 6.97 -2.18
N SER A 241 5.10 7.16 -1.10
CA SER A 241 5.21 8.45 -0.42
C SER A 241 6.62 9.01 -0.53
N SER A 242 6.67 10.29 -0.89
CA SER A 242 7.90 11.06 -0.94
C SER A 242 8.48 11.27 0.46
N GLU A 243 7.65 11.79 1.38
CA GLU A 243 8.05 12.13 2.75
C GLU A 243 8.56 10.93 3.56
N THR A 244 7.92 9.76 3.41
CA THR A 244 8.31 8.55 4.15
C THR A 244 9.30 7.68 3.38
N ARG A 245 9.64 8.03 2.13
CA ARG A 245 10.50 7.25 1.23
C ARG A 245 10.15 5.77 1.18
N SER A 246 8.85 5.48 1.23
CA SER A 246 8.34 4.13 1.42
C SER A 246 7.24 3.79 0.44
N LEU A 247 7.13 2.51 0.14
CA LEU A 247 5.90 1.92 -0.39
C LEU A 247 5.05 1.45 0.79
N ILE A 248 3.85 2.02 0.92
CA ILE A 248 2.85 1.61 1.90
C ILE A 248 1.85 0.69 1.20
N ARG A 249 1.58 -0.47 1.78
CA ARG A 249 0.56 -1.41 1.32
C ARG A 249 -0.46 -1.62 2.45
N ILE A 250 -1.74 -1.44 2.13
CA ILE A 250 -2.86 -1.67 3.03
C ILE A 250 -3.75 -2.74 2.40
N SER A 251 -3.90 -3.89 3.05
CA SER A 251 -4.71 -5.01 2.56
C SER A 251 -5.59 -5.59 3.66
N GLU A 252 -6.30 -6.67 3.35
CA GLU A 252 -7.05 -7.48 4.32
C GLU A 252 -6.18 -8.00 5.48
N ARG A 253 -4.86 -8.15 5.25
CA ARG A 253 -3.91 -8.63 6.26
C ARG A 253 -3.33 -7.52 7.14
N GLY A 254 -3.69 -6.26 6.88
CA GLY A 254 -3.20 -5.10 7.63
C GLY A 254 -2.29 -4.21 6.79
N VAL A 255 -1.32 -3.58 7.46
CA VAL A 255 -0.45 -2.57 6.86
C VAL A 255 0.99 -3.09 6.82
N SER A 256 1.65 -2.88 5.69
CA SER A 256 3.11 -3.01 5.59
C SER A 256 3.73 -1.76 4.97
N LYS A 257 5.00 -1.52 5.31
CA LYS A 257 5.84 -0.48 4.71
C LYS A 257 7.15 -1.10 4.24
N ALA A 258 7.45 -0.93 2.96
CA ALA A 258 8.74 -1.27 2.38
C ALA A 258 9.58 -0.01 2.16
N VAL A 259 10.86 -0.06 2.51
CA VAL A 259 11.84 1.04 2.42
C VAL A 259 13.18 0.51 1.94
N LEU A 260 14.07 1.41 1.49
CA LEU A 260 15.48 1.05 1.31
C LEU A 260 16.24 1.29 2.62
N MET A 261 17.07 0.32 2.99
CA MET A 261 17.90 0.39 4.18
C MET A 261 19.32 -0.10 3.87
N LYS A 262 20.30 0.47 4.58
CA LYS A 262 21.70 0.10 4.48
C LYS A 262 22.07 -0.94 5.53
N PHE A 263 22.90 -1.87 5.11
CA PHE A 263 23.49 -2.91 5.95
C PHE A 263 25.00 -2.93 5.73
N SER A 264 25.74 -2.86 6.82
CA SER A 264 27.20 -2.99 6.82
C SER A 264 27.64 -4.39 6.38
N PRO A 265 28.89 -4.58 5.95
CA PRO A 265 29.41 -5.90 5.58
C PRO A 265 29.24 -6.96 6.69
N LYS A 266 29.45 -6.56 7.96
CA LYS A 266 29.29 -7.44 9.12
C LYS A 266 27.83 -7.88 9.32
N GLU A 267 26.88 -6.94 9.18
CA GLU A 267 25.46 -7.26 9.26
C GLU A 267 25.05 -8.22 8.12
N VAL A 268 25.52 -7.96 6.89
CA VAL A 268 25.25 -8.84 5.74
C VAL A 268 25.78 -10.25 5.98
N GLU A 269 27.01 -10.39 6.48
CA GLU A 269 27.59 -11.70 6.80
C GLU A 269 26.77 -12.43 7.87
N HIS A 270 26.42 -11.73 8.95
CA HIS A 270 25.62 -12.30 10.03
C HIS A 270 24.23 -12.73 9.59
N ILE A 271 23.52 -11.88 8.83
CA ILE A 271 22.18 -12.18 8.32
C ILE A 271 22.24 -13.36 7.34
N ALA A 272 23.25 -13.40 6.46
CA ALA A 272 23.43 -14.50 5.52
C ALA A 272 23.64 -15.83 6.26
N ASP A 273 24.52 -15.84 7.28
CA ASP A 273 24.84 -17.02 8.08
C ASP A 273 23.63 -17.58 8.82
N ILE A 274 22.88 -16.73 9.55
CA ILE A 274 21.66 -17.16 10.27
C ILE A 274 20.61 -17.76 9.33
N ASN A 275 20.57 -17.32 8.08
CA ASN A 275 19.60 -17.80 7.09
C ASN A 275 20.17 -18.91 6.18
N GLY A 276 21.34 -19.48 6.51
CA GLY A 276 21.94 -20.57 5.74
C GLY A 276 22.36 -20.18 4.32
N LEU A 277 22.71 -18.90 4.11
CA LEU A 277 23.12 -18.34 2.82
C LEU A 277 24.60 -17.98 2.84
N SER A 278 25.28 -18.17 1.71
CA SER A 278 26.59 -17.56 1.52
C SER A 278 26.44 -16.03 1.35
N PRO A 279 27.43 -15.22 1.77
CA PRO A 279 27.40 -13.77 1.54
C PRO A 279 27.29 -13.39 0.06
N GLN A 280 27.78 -14.24 -0.85
CA GLN A 280 27.63 -14.05 -2.30
C GLN A 280 26.18 -14.24 -2.75
N ASN A 281 25.50 -15.29 -2.27
CA ASN A 281 24.09 -15.53 -2.55
C ASN A 281 23.20 -14.42 -1.96
N PHE A 282 23.51 -13.94 -0.75
CA PHE A 282 22.83 -12.78 -0.18
C PHE A 282 22.96 -11.56 -1.10
N LYS A 283 24.20 -11.19 -1.46
CA LYS A 283 24.50 -10.03 -2.31
C LYS A 283 23.84 -10.15 -3.70
N LYS A 284 23.76 -11.35 -4.26
CA LYS A 284 23.15 -11.58 -5.58
C LYS A 284 21.63 -11.36 -5.57
N ASN A 285 20.95 -11.77 -4.49
CA ASN A 285 19.49 -11.91 -4.49
C ASN A 285 18.76 -10.83 -3.68
N TYR A 286 19.40 -10.19 -2.70
CA TYR A 286 18.74 -9.23 -1.78
C TYR A 286 19.28 -7.80 -1.89
N VAL A 287 20.51 -7.63 -2.38
CA VAL A 287 21.12 -6.31 -2.50
C VAL A 287 20.69 -5.66 -3.83
N VAL A 288 20.06 -4.48 -3.73
CA VAL A 288 19.56 -3.72 -4.88
C VAL A 288 20.57 -2.67 -5.35
N ALA A 289 21.41 -2.17 -4.45
CA ALA A 289 22.47 -1.22 -4.75
C ALA A 289 23.60 -1.31 -3.73
N ARG A 290 24.73 -0.65 -4.01
CA ARG A 290 25.81 -0.44 -3.05
C ARG A 290 26.05 1.04 -2.84
N GLN A 291 26.25 1.44 -1.61
CA GLN A 291 26.67 2.80 -1.27
C GLN A 291 27.93 2.72 -0.41
N LYS A 292 29.07 3.15 -0.98
CA LYS A 292 30.40 2.95 -0.37
C LYS A 292 30.63 1.46 -0.06
N ARG A 293 30.71 1.09 1.22
CA ARG A 293 30.90 -0.29 1.70
C ARG A 293 29.58 -0.97 2.11
N ASP A 294 28.49 -0.21 2.19
CA ASP A 294 27.20 -0.70 2.66
C ASP A 294 26.41 -1.31 1.51
N SER A 295 25.68 -2.38 1.82
CA SER A 295 24.72 -2.99 0.92
C SER A 295 23.34 -2.38 1.16
N VAL A 296 22.69 -1.93 0.09
CA VAL A 296 21.33 -1.41 0.14
C VAL A 296 20.37 -2.55 -0.17
N CYS A 297 19.42 -2.81 0.72
CA CYS A 297 18.40 -3.85 0.56
C CYS A 297 17.00 -3.25 0.73
N ILE A 298 15.98 -3.95 0.21
CA ILE A 298 14.58 -3.64 0.51
C ILE A 298 14.27 -4.23 1.88
N PHE A 299 13.87 -3.38 2.82
CA PHE A 299 13.41 -3.76 4.15
C PHE A 299 11.90 -3.54 4.25
N GLN A 300 11.16 -4.53 4.74
CA GLN A 300 9.73 -4.44 4.98
C GLN A 300 9.40 -4.63 6.45
N ALA A 301 8.62 -3.71 7.01
CA ALA A 301 7.93 -3.88 8.27
C ALA A 301 6.43 -4.14 8.04
N THR A 302 5.92 -5.20 8.65
CA THR A 302 4.49 -5.53 8.73
C THR A 302 4.00 -5.19 10.13
N TYR A 303 2.89 -4.47 10.22
CA TYR A 303 2.34 -4.01 11.49
C TYR A 303 1.19 -4.90 11.95
N ALA A 304 1.25 -5.34 13.21
CA ALA A 304 0.23 -6.16 13.82
C ALA A 304 -0.73 -5.33 14.69
N ARG A 305 -2.00 -5.72 14.64
CA ARG A 305 -3.08 -5.17 15.46
C ARG A 305 -2.96 -5.61 16.91
N THR A 306 -2.89 -4.65 17.83
CA THR A 306 -3.08 -4.92 19.27
C THR A 306 -4.56 -5.20 19.58
N SER A 307 -4.87 -5.70 20.78
CA SER A 307 -6.25 -5.94 21.25
C SER A 307 -7.13 -4.69 21.15
N HIS A 308 -6.56 -3.49 21.38
CA HIS A 308 -7.26 -2.21 21.33
C HIS A 308 -7.69 -1.79 19.91
N SER A 309 -7.10 -2.39 18.88
CA SER A 309 -7.43 -2.11 17.48
C SER A 309 -8.25 -3.22 16.82
N ARG A 310 -8.75 -4.18 17.61
CA ARG A 310 -9.61 -5.28 17.15
C ARG A 310 -11.03 -5.07 17.66
N PRO A 311 -12.06 -5.61 16.99
CA PRO A 311 -13.44 -5.56 17.50
C PRO A 311 -13.52 -6.07 18.94
N SER A 312 -14.42 -5.50 19.74
CA SER A 312 -14.60 -5.97 21.13
C SER A 312 -15.08 -7.42 21.13
N GLU A 313 -14.44 -8.27 21.93
CA GLU A 313 -14.79 -9.70 22.02
C GLU A 313 -16.19 -9.90 22.63
N ASP A 314 -16.59 -9.04 23.55
CA ASP A 314 -17.89 -9.04 24.22
C ASP A 314 -18.95 -8.15 23.52
N GLY A 315 -18.57 -7.48 22.43
CA GLY A 315 -19.44 -6.52 21.71
C GLY A 315 -19.79 -5.24 22.46
N LYS A 316 -19.29 -5.05 23.70
CA LYS A 316 -19.58 -3.87 24.52
C LYS A 316 -18.85 -2.65 24.00
N LEU A 317 -19.39 -1.48 24.36
CA LEU A 317 -18.70 -0.21 24.13
C LEU A 317 -17.46 -0.14 25.02
N ARG A 318 -16.38 0.43 24.48
CA ARG A 318 -15.11 0.64 25.16
C ARG A 318 -14.73 2.11 25.11
N ASP A 319 -13.97 2.55 26.10
CA ASP A 319 -13.41 3.89 26.11
C ASP A 319 -12.02 3.93 25.48
N ILE A 320 -11.75 5.01 24.76
CA ILE A 320 -10.46 5.21 24.12
C ILE A 320 -9.38 5.46 25.18
N GLN A 321 -8.29 4.70 25.10
CA GLN A 321 -7.08 4.97 25.87
C GLN A 321 -6.00 5.45 24.90
N THR A 322 -5.74 6.75 24.92
CA THR A 322 -4.85 7.42 23.95
C THR A 322 -3.41 6.93 24.03
N ASP A 323 -2.94 6.58 25.23
CA ASP A 323 -1.58 6.10 25.45
C ASP A 323 -1.36 4.70 24.84
N LEU A 324 -2.39 3.85 24.81
CA LEU A 324 -2.26 2.47 24.35
C LEU A 324 -2.09 2.35 22.84
N TYR A 325 -1.10 1.59 22.42
CA TYR A 325 -0.80 1.37 21.00
C TYR A 325 -1.89 0.56 20.33
N TRP A 326 -2.32 0.99 19.15
CA TRP A 326 -3.22 0.27 18.25
C TRP A 326 -2.45 -0.60 17.24
N LEU A 327 -1.18 -0.28 17.03
CA LEU A 327 -0.27 -1.08 16.21
C LEU A 327 1.03 -1.34 16.93
N THR A 328 1.60 -2.52 16.67
CA THR A 328 2.98 -2.87 16.99
C THR A 328 3.68 -3.32 15.71
N VAL A 329 5.02 -3.27 15.67
CA VAL A 329 5.75 -4.00 14.62
C VAL A 329 5.52 -5.49 14.87
N GLY A 330 5.00 -6.19 13.87
CA GLY A 330 4.74 -7.62 13.92
C GLY A 330 5.89 -8.39 13.30
N GLU A 331 6.08 -8.22 12.00
CA GLU A 331 7.12 -8.92 11.25
C GLU A 331 8.06 -7.92 10.56
N GLN A 332 9.30 -8.34 10.38
CA GLN A 332 10.36 -7.53 9.79
C GLN A 332 11.20 -8.42 8.88
N HIS A 333 11.36 -7.99 7.64
CA HIS A 333 12.00 -8.80 6.62
C HIS A 333 12.92 -7.99 5.72
N ILE A 334 14.01 -8.61 5.27
CA ILE A 334 14.72 -8.19 4.06
C ILE A 334 14.09 -8.94 2.88
N LEU A 335 13.57 -8.19 1.92
CA LEU A 335 12.92 -8.75 0.76
C LEU A 335 13.95 -9.06 -0.34
N PRO A 336 13.76 -10.15 -1.10
CA PRO A 336 14.53 -10.36 -2.31
C PRO A 336 14.26 -9.21 -3.30
N LYS A 337 15.24 -8.90 -4.15
CA LYS A 337 15.04 -7.89 -5.21
C LYS A 337 13.94 -8.35 -6.18
N PRO A 338 13.21 -7.42 -6.82
CA PRO A 338 12.16 -7.77 -7.79
C PRO A 338 12.64 -8.78 -8.84
N ASN A 339 11.75 -9.68 -9.27
CA ASN A 339 11.97 -10.80 -10.19
C ASN A 339 12.78 -11.99 -9.64
N ILE A 340 13.22 -11.96 -8.39
CA ILE A 340 13.78 -13.15 -7.73
C ILE A 340 12.65 -13.98 -7.12
N TRP A 341 12.38 -15.14 -7.71
CA TRP A 341 11.27 -16.02 -7.35
C TRP A 341 11.67 -17.21 -6.46
N LYS A 342 12.95 -17.57 -6.41
CA LYS A 342 13.44 -18.77 -5.70
C LYS A 342 13.74 -18.54 -4.21
N TYR A 343 13.88 -17.29 -3.79
CA TYR A 343 14.38 -16.95 -2.46
C TYR A 343 13.27 -16.27 -1.65
N PRO A 344 13.00 -16.71 -0.40
CA PRO A 344 11.99 -16.11 0.45
C PRO A 344 12.48 -14.81 1.09
N PRO A 345 11.58 -13.98 1.65
CA PRO A 345 11.97 -12.92 2.57
C PRO A 345 12.80 -13.45 3.75
N LEU A 346 13.85 -12.73 4.15
CA LEU A 346 14.69 -13.09 5.29
C LEU A 346 14.21 -12.39 6.56
N PRO A 347 13.80 -13.11 7.61
CA PRO A 347 13.38 -12.49 8.86
C PRO A 347 14.55 -11.81 9.55
N ILE A 348 14.31 -10.63 10.11
CA ILE A 348 15.32 -9.88 10.87
C ILE A 348 14.63 -8.97 11.88
N ASN A 349 15.18 -8.78 13.09
CA ASN A 349 14.60 -7.88 14.09
C ASN A 349 15.53 -6.70 14.35
N ILE A 350 15.20 -5.52 13.83
CA ILE A 350 16.09 -4.34 13.93
C ILE A 350 15.41 -3.03 14.37
N ILE A 351 14.08 -2.91 14.32
CA ILE A 351 13.40 -1.63 14.63
C ILE A 351 13.47 -1.27 16.12
N TYR A 352 13.47 -2.28 17.00
CA TYR A 352 13.52 -2.10 18.46
C TYR A 352 14.89 -2.34 19.08
N THR A 353 15.89 -2.68 18.26
CA THR A 353 17.31 -2.77 18.64
C THR A 353 17.99 -1.43 18.38
#